data_AF-A0A091SXB3-F1
#
_entry.id   AF-A0A091SXB3-F1
#
_cell.length_a   1.000
_cell.length_b   1.000
_cell.length_c   1.000
_cell.angle_alpha   90.00
_cell.angle_beta   90.00
_cell.angle_gamma   90.00
#
_symmetry.space_group_name_H-M   'P 1'
#
loop_
_entity.id
_entity.type
_entity.pdbx_description
1 polymer ?
#
loop_
_entity_poly.entity_id
_entity_poly.type
_entity_poly.pdbx_seq_one_letter_code
_entity_poly.pdbx_strand_id
1 'polypeptide(L)'
;LPFRKDLDKYKDLDEDEILGKLSEEELKQLETVLDDLDPENALLPAGFRQKDQTAKKASGPFDRERLLAYLEKQALEHKDREDYVPFTREKKGNTTLSGVEEKLSLDPELEEALTSATDTELGDLAAILGMSNLITNNQFCDVVGSSNGIDKDSFSNIVKGEKMLPVFDEPPNPTNVEETLQRIKDNDSRLVEVNLNNIKNIPIPTLKEFAKALETNTHVKNFSLAATRSNDPVAVALADMLRVNTKLKSLNIESNFITGVGILALVDALKDNETLTEIKIDNQRQQLGTVAEVEIAKMLEENSKILKFGYHFTQQGPRARAAAAITKNNDL
;
A
#
# COMPACT_ATOMS: atom_id res chain seq x y z
N LEU A 1 26.43 -13.45 -37.62
CA LEU A 1 26.81 -14.01 -36.30
C LEU A 1 27.55 -15.34 -36.53
N PRO A 2 28.69 -15.60 -35.87
CA PRO A 2 29.60 -16.71 -36.21
C PRO A 2 29.03 -18.11 -35.92
N PHE A 3 27.90 -18.19 -35.22
CA PHE A 3 27.28 -19.43 -34.75
C PHE A 3 26.36 -20.14 -35.76
N ARG A 4 26.22 -19.64 -36.99
CA ARG A 4 25.38 -20.28 -38.03
C ARG A 4 26.15 -21.12 -39.06
N LYS A 5 27.46 -21.31 -38.88
CA LYS A 5 28.31 -21.85 -39.95
C LYS A 5 28.31 -23.37 -40.14
N ASP A 6 27.61 -24.13 -39.30
CA ASP A 6 27.55 -25.60 -39.41
C ASP A 6 26.14 -26.16 -39.13
N LEU A 7 25.06 -25.42 -39.45
CA LEU A 7 23.69 -25.88 -39.19
C LEU A 7 23.11 -26.74 -40.32
N ASP A 8 23.68 -26.69 -41.53
CA ASP A 8 23.18 -27.48 -42.68
C ASP A 8 23.33 -28.99 -42.46
N LYS A 9 24.31 -29.44 -41.65
CA LYS A 9 24.50 -30.86 -41.32
C LYS A 9 23.41 -31.45 -40.41
N TYR A 10 22.54 -30.61 -39.85
CA TYR A 10 21.43 -31.02 -38.98
C TYR A 10 20.06 -30.90 -39.70
N LYS A 11 20.02 -30.44 -40.96
CA LYS A 11 18.75 -30.26 -41.70
C LYS A 11 18.07 -31.56 -42.12
N ASP A 12 18.86 -32.61 -42.32
CA ASP A 12 18.39 -33.90 -42.85
C ASP A 12 18.39 -35.00 -41.77
N LEU A 13 18.39 -34.63 -40.49
CA LEU A 13 18.28 -35.59 -39.39
C LEU A 13 16.82 -36.04 -39.24
N ASP A 14 16.63 -37.34 -39.09
CA ASP A 14 15.33 -37.91 -38.76
C ASP A 14 15.04 -37.69 -37.27
N GLU A 15 14.30 -36.60 -37.00
CA GLU A 15 13.96 -36.18 -35.64
C GLU A 15 13.12 -37.26 -34.92
N ASP A 16 12.24 -37.96 -35.63
CA ASP A 16 11.38 -39.00 -35.07
C ASP A 16 12.18 -40.24 -34.65
N GLU A 17 13.21 -40.62 -35.43
CA GLU A 17 14.11 -41.72 -35.08
C GLU A 17 14.93 -41.40 -33.82
N ILE A 18 15.36 -40.14 -33.66
CA ILE A 18 16.15 -39.70 -32.50
C ILE A 18 15.26 -39.66 -31.24
N LEU A 19 14.07 -39.08 -31.35
CA LEU A 19 13.10 -39.01 -30.25
C LEU A 19 12.65 -40.41 -29.80
N GLY A 20 12.47 -41.35 -30.73
CA GLY A 20 12.12 -42.74 -30.43
C GLY A 20 13.21 -43.55 -29.71
N LYS A 21 14.46 -43.06 -29.70
CA LYS A 21 15.59 -43.69 -28.98
C LYS A 21 15.77 -43.16 -27.56
N LEU A 22 15.11 -42.06 -27.20
CA LEU A 22 15.19 -41.46 -25.87
C LEU A 22 14.28 -42.20 -24.88
N SER A 23 14.75 -42.33 -23.65
CA SER A 23 13.93 -42.82 -22.55
C SER A 23 12.91 -41.76 -22.09
N GLU A 24 11.88 -42.19 -21.38
CA GLU A 24 10.82 -41.30 -20.87
C GLU A 24 11.36 -40.21 -19.94
N GLU A 25 12.43 -40.50 -19.19
CA GLU A 25 13.10 -39.54 -18.32
C GLU A 25 13.89 -38.49 -19.10
N GLU A 26 14.56 -38.89 -20.19
CA GLU A 26 15.33 -38.00 -21.05
C GLU A 26 14.42 -37.09 -21.88
N LEU A 27 13.27 -37.60 -22.34
CA LEU A 27 12.24 -36.80 -23.02
C LEU A 27 11.71 -35.70 -22.09
N LYS A 28 11.49 -36.02 -20.81
CA LYS A 28 11.02 -35.06 -19.81
C LYS A 28 12.05 -33.99 -19.47
N GLN A 29 13.33 -34.35 -19.45
CA GLN A 29 14.42 -33.39 -19.30
C GLN A 29 14.51 -32.46 -20.53
N LEU A 30 14.34 -33.01 -21.73
CA LEU A 30 14.33 -32.23 -22.97
C LEU A 30 13.16 -31.22 -23.00
N GLU A 31 11.97 -31.64 -22.56
CA GLU A 31 10.81 -30.75 -22.39
C GLU A 31 11.10 -29.60 -21.43
N THR A 32 11.76 -29.89 -20.30
CA THR A 32 12.15 -28.86 -19.31
C THR A 32 13.15 -27.85 -19.89
N VAL A 33 14.12 -28.33 -20.69
CA VAL A 33 15.11 -27.46 -21.35
C VAL A 33 14.47 -26.60 -22.46
N LEU A 34 13.45 -27.12 -23.15
CA LEU A 34 12.70 -26.35 -24.15
C LEU A 34 11.89 -25.21 -23.49
N ASP A 35 11.29 -25.46 -22.34
CA ASP A 35 10.58 -24.44 -21.55
C ASP A 35 11.51 -23.29 -21.11
N ASP A 36 12.78 -23.57 -20.81
CA ASP A 36 13.77 -22.54 -20.47
C ASP A 36 14.21 -21.70 -21.69
N LEU A 37 14.15 -22.27 -22.90
CA LEU A 37 14.57 -21.62 -24.14
C LEU A 37 13.48 -20.75 -24.80
N ASP A 38 12.20 -21.10 -24.64
CA ASP A 38 11.05 -20.28 -25.03
C ASP A 38 10.03 -20.16 -23.88
N PRO A 39 10.31 -19.32 -22.87
CA PRO A 39 9.49 -19.25 -21.65
C PRO A 39 8.06 -18.74 -21.88
N GLU A 40 7.78 -18.11 -23.02
CA GLU A 40 6.43 -17.63 -23.37
C GLU A 40 5.65 -18.58 -24.29
N ASN A 41 6.30 -19.64 -24.79
CA ASN A 41 5.72 -20.62 -25.73
C ASN A 41 4.89 -19.89 -26.81
N ALA A 42 5.49 -18.85 -27.40
CA ALA A 42 4.78 -17.79 -28.11
C ALA A 42 4.08 -18.29 -29.39
N LEU A 43 4.51 -19.45 -29.89
CA LEU A 43 3.96 -20.15 -31.05
C LEU A 43 2.82 -21.12 -30.71
N LEU A 44 2.62 -21.49 -29.45
CA LEU A 44 1.52 -22.37 -29.04
C LEU A 44 0.20 -21.59 -28.94
N PRO A 45 -0.95 -22.20 -29.28
CA PRO A 45 -2.26 -21.61 -29.00
C PRO A 45 -2.46 -21.37 -27.50
N ALA A 46 -3.17 -20.30 -27.11
CA ALA A 46 -3.26 -19.84 -25.72
C ALA A 46 -3.65 -20.91 -24.69
N GLY A 47 -4.52 -21.87 -25.05
CA GLY A 47 -4.94 -22.96 -24.16
C GLY A 47 -3.84 -24.00 -23.86
N PHE A 48 -2.81 -24.09 -24.71
CA PHE A 48 -1.69 -25.00 -24.55
C PHE A 48 -0.46 -24.34 -23.89
N ARG A 49 -0.53 -23.03 -23.60
CA ARG A 49 0.53 -22.29 -22.89
C ARG A 49 0.46 -22.46 -21.36
N GLN A 50 -0.59 -23.11 -20.85
CA GLN A 50 -0.76 -23.33 -19.43
C GLN A 50 0.23 -24.39 -18.94
N LYS A 51 1.10 -24.01 -17.99
CA LYS A 51 2.12 -24.89 -17.40
C LYS A 51 1.52 -26.11 -16.68
N ASP A 52 0.38 -25.91 -16.03
CA ASP A 52 -0.33 -26.97 -15.31
C ASP A 52 -1.34 -27.68 -16.21
N GLN A 53 -0.86 -28.47 -17.18
CA GLN A 53 -1.74 -29.40 -17.88
C GLN A 53 -2.09 -30.57 -16.97
N THR A 54 -3.39 -30.78 -16.72
CA THR A 54 -3.83 -31.89 -15.88
C THR A 54 -3.82 -33.20 -16.67
N ALA A 55 -3.18 -34.24 -16.11
CA ALA A 55 -3.25 -35.60 -16.66
C ALA A 55 -4.63 -36.28 -16.45
N LYS A 56 -5.57 -35.60 -15.77
CA LYS A 56 -6.91 -36.14 -15.53
C LYS A 56 -7.70 -36.11 -16.83
N LYS A 57 -8.21 -37.29 -17.25
CA LYS A 57 -9.15 -37.39 -18.37
C LYS A 57 -10.37 -36.49 -18.10
N ALA A 58 -10.83 -35.78 -19.14
CA ALA A 58 -11.99 -34.90 -19.04
C ALA A 58 -13.17 -35.64 -18.41
N SER A 59 -13.70 -35.11 -17.31
CA SER A 59 -14.80 -35.70 -16.55
C SER A 59 -16.18 -35.54 -17.21
N GLY A 60 -16.21 -35.11 -18.48
CA GLY A 60 -17.42 -34.79 -19.24
C GLY A 60 -17.78 -33.30 -19.17
N PRO A 61 -18.91 -32.90 -19.79
CA PRO A 61 -19.42 -31.54 -19.71
C PRO A 61 -19.76 -31.14 -18.27
N PHE A 62 -19.61 -29.86 -17.94
CA PHE A 62 -19.91 -29.32 -16.62
C PHE A 62 -21.37 -29.56 -16.23
N ASP A 63 -21.59 -30.35 -15.19
CA ASP A 63 -22.89 -30.61 -14.59
C ASP A 63 -22.97 -29.98 -13.21
N ARG A 64 -23.71 -28.87 -13.12
CA ARG A 64 -23.85 -28.04 -11.92
C ARG A 64 -24.51 -28.80 -10.77
N GLU A 65 -25.51 -29.63 -11.05
CA GLU A 65 -26.25 -30.34 -10.00
C GLU A 65 -25.36 -31.41 -9.37
N ARG A 66 -24.61 -32.13 -10.21
CA ARG A 66 -23.67 -33.15 -9.75
C ARG A 66 -22.52 -32.56 -8.93
N LEU A 67 -22.02 -31.38 -9.31
CA LEU A 67 -20.99 -30.69 -8.53
C LEU A 67 -21.53 -30.25 -7.15
N LEU A 68 -22.73 -29.67 -7.10
CA LEU A 68 -23.34 -29.25 -5.84
C LEU A 68 -23.56 -30.45 -4.90
N ALA A 69 -24.09 -31.56 -5.43
CA ALA A 69 -24.27 -32.78 -4.64
C ALA A 69 -22.94 -33.37 -4.12
N TYR A 70 -21.86 -33.28 -4.91
CA TYR A 70 -20.53 -33.69 -4.48
C TYR A 70 -20.00 -32.79 -3.34
N LEU A 71 -20.14 -31.47 -3.48
CA LEU A 71 -19.68 -30.51 -2.47
C LEU A 71 -20.48 -30.62 -1.16
N GLU A 72 -21.81 -30.79 -1.24
CA GLU A 72 -22.65 -31.01 -0.07
C GLU A 72 -22.26 -32.30 0.67
N LYS A 73 -22.03 -33.39 -0.08
CA LYS A 73 -21.57 -34.65 0.50
C LYS A 73 -20.21 -34.50 1.17
N GLN A 74 -19.27 -33.80 0.53
CA GLN A 74 -17.94 -33.58 1.07
C GLN A 74 -17.98 -32.70 2.33
N ALA A 75 -18.86 -31.69 2.36
CA ALA A 75 -19.08 -30.86 3.53
C ALA A 75 -19.69 -31.64 4.70
N LEU A 76 -20.64 -32.55 4.44
CA LEU A 76 -21.22 -33.42 5.46
C LEU A 76 -20.23 -34.45 6.03
N GLU A 77 -19.34 -34.98 5.18
CA GLU A 77 -18.34 -35.98 5.57
C GLU A 77 -17.13 -35.35 6.29
N HIS A 78 -16.87 -34.06 6.06
CA HIS A 78 -15.81 -33.35 6.75
C HIS A 78 -16.21 -33.10 8.20
N LYS A 79 -15.60 -33.82 9.14
CA LYS A 79 -15.87 -33.62 10.57
C LYS A 79 -15.58 -32.18 10.97
N ASP A 80 -16.55 -31.55 11.64
CA ASP A 80 -16.33 -30.26 12.28
C ASP A 80 -15.18 -30.38 13.29
N ARG A 81 -14.27 -29.40 13.24
CA ARG A 81 -13.19 -29.29 14.21
C ARG A 81 -13.82 -29.06 15.58
N GLU A 82 -13.38 -29.80 16.59
CA GLU A 82 -13.84 -29.57 17.96
C GLU A 82 -13.40 -28.16 18.39
N ASP A 83 -14.37 -27.27 18.60
CA ASP A 83 -14.14 -25.96 19.18
C ASP A 83 -13.68 -26.15 20.64
N TYR A 84 -12.51 -25.62 20.97
CA TYR A 84 -12.01 -25.63 22.34
C TYR A 84 -12.96 -24.83 23.22
N VAL A 85 -13.64 -25.54 24.12
CA VAL A 85 -14.50 -24.97 25.16
C VAL A 85 -13.71 -23.93 25.98
N PRO A 86 -14.31 -22.80 26.40
CA PRO A 86 -13.66 -21.85 27.29
C PRO A 86 -13.14 -22.56 28.55
N PHE A 87 -11.87 -22.32 28.86
CA PHE A 87 -11.15 -22.93 29.98
C PHE A 87 -11.91 -22.81 31.31
N THR A 88 -12.41 -23.93 31.83
CA THR A 88 -12.86 -24.06 33.22
C THR A 88 -11.68 -24.44 34.11
N ARG A 89 -11.49 -23.68 35.18
CA ARG A 89 -10.33 -23.76 36.10
C ARG A 89 -10.41 -24.97 37.03
N GLU A 90 -10.30 -26.19 36.51
CA GLU A 90 -10.02 -27.37 37.32
C GLU A 90 -8.51 -27.67 37.31
N LYS A 91 -7.87 -27.52 38.48
CA LYS A 91 -6.49 -27.97 38.69
C LYS A 91 -6.47 -29.50 38.75
N LYS A 92 -6.23 -30.16 37.62
CA LYS A 92 -5.69 -31.53 37.61
C LYS A 92 -4.17 -31.48 37.74
N GLY A 93 -3.66 -32.28 38.67
CA GLY A 93 -2.29 -32.27 39.14
C GLY A 93 -1.25 -32.54 38.06
N ASN A 94 -0.11 -31.85 38.20
CA ASN A 94 1.10 -32.04 37.41
C ASN A 94 1.48 -33.51 37.31
N THR A 95 1.46 -34.06 36.11
CA THR A 95 2.46 -35.04 35.71
C THR A 95 3.42 -34.31 34.79
N THR A 96 4.48 -33.77 35.36
CA THR A 96 5.58 -33.19 34.60
C THR A 96 6.26 -34.33 33.86
N LEU A 97 6.04 -34.43 32.55
CA LEU A 97 7.00 -35.11 31.68
C LEU A 97 8.22 -34.19 31.60
N SER A 98 9.32 -34.63 32.21
CA SER A 98 10.61 -33.97 32.14
C SER A 98 11.13 -33.97 30.70
N GLY A 99 10.83 -32.89 29.97
CA GLY A 99 11.59 -32.54 28.77
C GLY A 99 13.00 -32.18 29.20
N VAL A 100 13.99 -32.84 28.59
CA VAL A 100 15.40 -32.51 28.78
C VAL A 100 15.61 -31.10 28.21
N GLU A 101 15.83 -30.11 29.06
CA GLU A 101 16.44 -28.86 28.63
C GLU A 101 17.88 -29.20 28.22
N GLU A 102 18.13 -29.32 26.91
CA GLU A 102 19.48 -29.24 26.40
C GLU A 102 20.01 -27.84 26.68
N LYS A 103 20.79 -27.74 27.75
CA LYS A 103 21.56 -26.55 28.07
C LYS A 103 22.67 -26.46 27.01
N LEU A 104 22.39 -25.75 25.93
CA LEU A 104 23.41 -25.35 24.95
C LEU A 104 24.36 -24.37 25.64
N SER A 105 25.47 -24.89 26.17
CA SER A 105 26.59 -24.07 26.61
C SER A 105 27.32 -23.60 25.37
N LEU A 106 27.42 -22.28 25.19
CA LEU A 106 28.26 -21.72 24.14
C LEU A 106 29.73 -21.92 24.51
N ASP A 107 30.59 -21.99 23.50
CA ASP A 107 32.02 -22.02 23.76
C ASP A 107 32.44 -20.73 24.49
N PRO A 108 33.38 -20.80 25.47
CA PRO A 108 33.74 -19.66 26.31
C PRO A 108 34.16 -18.41 25.51
N GLU A 109 34.77 -18.62 24.35
CA GLU A 109 35.23 -17.56 23.45
C GLU A 109 34.05 -16.83 22.76
N LEU A 110 32.95 -17.55 22.47
CA LEU A 110 31.72 -16.94 21.96
C LEU A 110 30.95 -16.19 23.06
N GLU A 111 30.93 -16.71 24.29
CA GLU A 111 30.32 -15.99 25.42
C GLU A 111 31.07 -14.69 25.72
N GLU A 112 32.41 -14.70 25.66
CA GLU A 112 33.23 -13.50 25.82
C GLU A 112 33.02 -12.51 24.67
N ALA A 113 32.92 -12.99 23.42
CA ALA A 113 32.63 -12.15 22.26
C ALA A 113 31.23 -11.51 22.33
N LEU A 114 30.21 -12.25 22.76
CA LEU A 114 28.84 -11.74 22.90
C LEU A 114 28.71 -10.75 24.06
N THR A 115 29.47 -10.93 25.15
CA THR A 115 29.46 -10.01 26.29
C THR A 115 30.30 -8.75 26.07
N SER A 116 31.24 -8.78 25.13
CA SER A 116 32.07 -7.62 24.76
C SER A 116 31.58 -6.87 23.52
N ALA A 117 30.64 -7.42 22.75
CA ALA A 117 30.05 -6.78 21.59
C ALA A 117 29.25 -5.51 21.94
N THR A 118 29.34 -4.50 21.08
CA THR A 118 28.54 -3.27 21.22
C THR A 118 27.09 -3.48 20.78
N ASP A 119 26.15 -2.69 21.30
CA ASP A 119 24.72 -2.78 20.97
C ASP A 119 24.44 -2.70 19.46
N THR A 120 25.27 -1.93 18.72
CA THR A 120 25.23 -1.83 17.26
C THR A 120 25.64 -3.12 16.55
N GLU A 121 26.69 -3.78 17.02
CA GLU A 121 27.16 -5.06 16.45
C GLU A 121 26.16 -6.19 16.75
N LEU A 122 25.57 -6.16 17.94
CA LEU A 122 24.51 -7.09 18.33
C LEU A 122 23.25 -6.90 17.48
N GLY A 123 22.92 -5.65 17.15
CA GLY A 123 21.84 -5.30 16.22
C GLY A 123 22.08 -5.79 14.79
N ASP A 124 23.30 -5.63 14.28
CA ASP A 124 23.69 -6.11 12.95
C ASP A 124 23.68 -7.65 12.89
N LEU A 125 24.18 -8.32 13.93
CA LEU A 125 24.10 -9.78 14.05
C LEU A 125 22.63 -10.25 14.10
N ALA A 126 21.77 -9.56 14.83
CA ALA A 126 20.34 -9.87 14.89
C ALA A 126 19.64 -9.70 13.54
N ALA A 127 20.03 -8.68 12.77
CA ALA A 127 19.55 -8.47 11.41
C ALA A 127 20.04 -9.55 10.44
N ILE A 128 21.32 -9.94 10.51
CA ILE A 128 21.92 -11.01 9.69
C ILE A 128 21.27 -12.37 10.00
N LEU A 129 20.99 -12.65 11.27
CA LEU A 129 20.30 -13.86 11.72
C LEU A 129 18.78 -13.83 11.46
N GLY A 130 18.23 -12.72 10.96
CA GLY A 130 16.81 -12.56 10.66
C GLY A 130 15.90 -12.53 11.90
N MET A 131 16.44 -12.24 13.08
CA MET A 131 15.68 -12.23 14.35
C MET A 131 14.62 -11.13 14.41
N SER A 132 14.76 -10.07 13.60
CA SER A 132 13.74 -9.03 13.43
C SER A 132 12.41 -9.55 12.88
N ASN A 133 12.40 -10.74 12.26
CA ASN A 133 11.17 -11.39 11.80
C ASN A 133 10.54 -12.31 12.86
N LEU A 134 11.28 -12.65 13.92
CA LEU A 134 10.84 -13.52 15.02
C LEU A 134 10.22 -12.73 16.17
N ILE A 135 10.43 -11.42 16.18
CA ILE A 135 10.04 -10.50 17.25
C ILE A 135 9.12 -9.44 16.63
N THR A 136 8.03 -9.09 17.32
CA THR A 136 7.17 -7.99 16.84
C THR A 136 7.88 -6.64 16.99
N ASN A 137 7.63 -5.66 16.10
CA ASN A 137 8.24 -4.32 16.18
C ASN A 137 8.15 -3.70 17.58
N ASN A 138 7.07 -3.98 18.32
CA ASN A 138 6.89 -3.51 19.70
C ASN A 138 7.91 -4.12 20.67
N GLN A 139 8.13 -5.44 20.59
CA GLN A 139 9.11 -6.16 21.41
C GLN A 139 10.54 -5.74 21.06
N PHE A 140 10.81 -5.41 19.79
CA PHE A 140 12.12 -4.87 19.37
C PHE A 140 12.36 -3.47 19.94
N CYS A 141 11.38 -2.56 19.88
CA CYS A 141 11.49 -1.22 20.45
C CYS A 141 11.67 -1.22 21.98
N ASP A 142 10.98 -2.10 22.71
CA ASP A 142 11.12 -2.21 24.17
C ASP A 142 12.55 -2.62 24.59
N VAL A 143 13.21 -3.45 23.77
CA VAL A 143 14.60 -3.89 23.99
C VAL A 143 15.61 -2.79 23.65
N VAL A 144 15.43 -2.09 22.53
CA VAL A 144 16.36 -1.03 22.08
C VAL A 144 16.21 0.26 22.90
N GLY A 145 15.03 0.52 23.49
CA GLY A 145 14.76 1.72 24.28
C GLY A 145 15.17 1.64 25.76
N SER A 146 15.45 0.46 26.28
CA SER A 146 15.66 0.24 27.72
C SER A 146 17.16 0.17 28.06
N SER A 147 17.77 1.31 28.40
CA SER A 147 19.15 1.37 28.89
C SER A 147 19.36 0.78 30.29
N ASN A 148 18.31 0.24 30.92
CA ASN A 148 18.35 -0.34 32.26
C ASN A 148 17.79 -1.76 32.24
N GLY A 149 18.69 -2.74 32.13
CA GLY A 149 18.49 -4.11 32.60
C GLY A 149 17.45 -4.94 31.84
N ILE A 150 17.93 -6.03 31.25
CA ILE A 150 17.09 -7.12 30.72
C ILE A 150 16.18 -7.62 31.85
N ASP A 151 14.90 -7.28 31.81
CA ASP A 151 13.91 -7.97 32.63
C ASP A 151 13.91 -9.44 32.20
N LYS A 152 14.13 -10.33 33.18
CA LYS A 152 14.24 -11.78 33.03
C LYS A 152 12.93 -12.47 32.63
N ASP A 153 12.03 -11.76 31.97
CA ASP A 153 10.85 -12.36 31.39
C ASP A 153 11.24 -12.98 30.05
N SER A 154 11.56 -14.28 30.13
CA SER A 154 11.76 -15.19 29.01
C SER A 154 10.90 -14.81 27.81
N PHE A 155 11.52 -14.78 26.63
CA PHE A 155 10.85 -14.74 25.34
C PHE A 155 9.64 -15.68 25.34
N SER A 156 8.44 -15.13 25.54
CA SER A 156 7.24 -15.92 25.35
C SER A 156 7.06 -16.03 23.84
N ASN A 157 7.43 -17.18 23.26
CA ASN A 157 7.19 -17.54 21.85
C ASN A 157 5.70 -17.55 21.44
N ILE A 158 4.81 -17.09 22.31
CA ILE A 158 3.39 -16.93 22.03
C ILE A 158 3.21 -15.57 21.37
N VAL A 159 3.32 -15.56 20.04
CA VAL A 159 2.83 -14.44 19.22
C VAL A 159 1.31 -14.37 19.44
N LYS A 160 0.88 -13.47 20.31
CA LYS A 160 -0.55 -13.18 20.47
C LYS A 160 -0.97 -12.40 19.24
N GLY A 161 -1.93 -12.95 18.48
CA GLY A 161 -2.55 -12.20 17.39
C GLY A 161 -3.05 -10.85 17.90
N GLU A 162 -2.80 -9.80 17.13
CA GLU A 162 -3.25 -8.46 17.47
C GLU A 162 -4.78 -8.51 17.65
N LYS A 163 -5.25 -8.04 18.82
CA LYS A 163 -6.69 -7.99 19.07
C LYS A 163 -7.27 -6.99 18.09
N MET A 164 -8.08 -7.48 17.15
CA MET A 164 -8.80 -6.62 16.23
C MET A 164 -9.60 -5.60 17.04
N LEU A 165 -9.19 -4.33 16.98
CA LEU A 165 -9.99 -3.26 17.51
C LEU A 165 -11.26 -3.18 16.65
N PRO A 166 -12.46 -3.27 17.23
CA PRO A 166 -13.68 -3.10 16.47
C PRO A 166 -13.64 -1.71 15.83
N VAL A 167 -13.71 -1.67 14.50
CA VAL A 167 -13.85 -0.41 13.76
C VAL A 167 -15.30 0.03 13.96
N PHE A 168 -15.50 1.06 14.78
CA PHE A 168 -16.80 1.69 14.92
C PHE A 168 -16.99 2.66 13.74
N ASP A 169 -18.14 2.58 13.08
CA ASP A 169 -18.51 3.55 12.06
C ASP A 169 -18.66 4.93 12.71
N GLU A 170 -17.85 5.89 12.28
CA GLU A 170 -18.01 7.29 12.68
C GLU A 170 -19.35 7.83 12.17
N PRO A 171 -20.03 8.70 12.94
CA PRO A 171 -21.26 9.32 12.47
C PRO A 171 -21.01 10.14 11.20
N PRO A 172 -22.00 10.23 10.29
CA PRO A 172 -21.86 11.04 9.09
C PRO A 172 -21.62 12.51 9.45
N ASN A 173 -20.87 13.22 8.60
CA ASN A 173 -20.59 14.64 8.78
C ASN A 173 -21.92 15.43 8.90
N PRO A 174 -22.15 16.17 10.00
CA PRO A 174 -23.42 16.85 10.26
C PRO A 174 -23.60 18.16 9.48
N THR A 175 -22.60 18.58 8.69
CA THR A 175 -22.60 19.87 8.00
C THR A 175 -23.72 19.96 6.95
N ASN A 176 -24.57 20.98 7.06
CA ASN A 176 -25.58 21.30 6.07
C ASN A 176 -24.94 22.05 4.90
N VAL A 177 -24.98 21.47 3.70
CA VAL A 177 -24.28 21.98 2.52
C VAL A 177 -24.87 23.30 2.03
N GLU A 178 -26.19 23.38 1.92
CA GLU A 178 -26.90 24.55 1.40
C GLU A 178 -26.79 25.75 2.34
N GLU A 179 -26.98 25.53 3.64
CA GLU A 179 -26.83 26.58 4.65
C GLU A 179 -25.40 27.10 4.70
N THR A 180 -24.41 26.21 4.66
CA THR A 180 -22.99 26.59 4.68
C THR A 180 -22.63 27.39 3.43
N LEU A 181 -23.10 26.96 2.25
CA LEU A 181 -22.89 27.70 1.00
C LEU A 181 -23.49 29.11 1.08
N GLN A 182 -24.69 29.24 1.65
CA GLN A 182 -25.34 30.53 1.83
C GLN A 182 -24.53 31.43 2.78
N ARG A 183 -24.04 30.89 3.90
CA ARG A 183 -23.20 31.64 4.85
C ARG A 183 -21.87 32.11 4.25
N ILE A 184 -21.29 31.32 3.33
CA ILE A 184 -20.10 31.75 2.57
C ILE A 184 -20.45 32.92 1.64
N LYS A 185 -21.57 32.82 0.92
CA LYS A 185 -22.09 33.88 0.03
C LYS A 185 -22.40 35.17 0.80
N ASP A 186 -22.92 35.05 2.01
CA ASP A 186 -23.22 36.17 2.90
C ASP A 186 -21.98 36.73 3.62
N ASN A 187 -20.80 36.15 3.37
CA ASN A 187 -19.52 36.50 4.00
C ASN A 187 -19.64 36.55 5.54
N ASP A 188 -20.23 35.51 6.14
CA ASP A 188 -20.39 35.41 7.59
C ASP A 188 -19.02 35.38 8.30
N SER A 189 -18.78 36.37 9.16
CA SER A 189 -17.53 36.50 9.92
C SER A 189 -17.28 35.37 10.92
N ARG A 190 -18.33 34.63 11.28
CA ARG A 190 -18.24 33.49 12.22
C ARG A 190 -17.81 32.20 11.52
N LEU A 191 -17.90 32.14 10.20
CA LEU A 191 -17.56 30.95 9.43
C LEU A 191 -16.08 30.97 9.03
N VAL A 192 -15.24 30.37 9.87
CA VAL A 192 -13.78 30.31 9.66
C VAL A 192 -13.34 29.00 9.02
N GLU A 193 -14.06 27.92 9.32
CA GLU A 193 -13.76 26.57 8.83
C GLU A 193 -14.99 25.98 8.16
N VAL A 194 -14.76 25.40 6.97
CA VAL A 194 -15.78 24.73 6.16
C VAL A 194 -15.30 23.31 5.90
N ASN A 195 -16.01 22.34 6.48
CA ASN A 195 -15.67 20.92 6.38
C ASN A 195 -16.81 20.14 5.73
N LEU A 196 -16.62 19.77 4.46
CA LEU A 196 -17.53 18.94 3.67
C LEU A 196 -17.07 17.48 3.56
N ASN A 197 -16.13 17.06 4.40
CA ASN A 197 -15.51 15.74 4.29
C ASN A 197 -16.54 14.63 4.43
N ASN A 198 -16.39 13.58 3.62
CA ASN A 198 -17.23 12.38 3.62
C ASN A 198 -18.73 12.60 3.34
N ILE A 199 -19.14 13.82 2.95
CA ILE A 199 -20.51 14.08 2.51
C ILE A 199 -20.65 13.55 1.08
N LYS A 200 -21.29 12.39 0.97
CA LYS A 200 -21.54 11.73 -0.31
C LYS A 200 -22.68 12.44 -1.04
N ASN A 201 -22.57 12.55 -2.37
CA ASN A 201 -23.60 13.06 -3.28
C ASN A 201 -23.80 14.59 -3.31
N ILE A 202 -22.79 15.38 -2.97
CA ILE A 202 -22.83 16.82 -3.30
C ILE A 202 -22.76 16.96 -4.83
N PRO A 203 -23.71 17.67 -5.48
CA PRO A 203 -23.64 17.90 -6.92
C PRO A 203 -22.37 18.69 -7.30
N ILE A 204 -21.72 18.29 -8.40
CA ILE A 204 -20.55 19.01 -8.93
C ILE A 204 -20.83 20.52 -9.15
N PRO A 205 -22.00 20.95 -9.66
CA PRO A 205 -22.32 22.37 -9.74
C PRO A 205 -22.29 23.08 -8.39
N THR A 206 -22.79 22.43 -7.32
CA THR A 206 -22.76 22.97 -5.96
C THR A 206 -21.33 23.15 -5.47
N LEU A 207 -20.44 22.18 -5.70
CA LEU A 207 -19.02 22.30 -5.34
C LEU A 207 -18.32 23.43 -6.11
N LYS A 208 -18.68 23.64 -7.39
CA LYS A 208 -18.20 24.81 -8.15
C LYS A 208 -18.75 26.12 -7.59
N GLU A 209 -20.00 26.14 -7.10
CA GLU A 209 -20.55 27.31 -6.42
C GLU A 209 -19.81 27.62 -5.11
N PHE A 210 -19.35 26.62 -4.36
CA PHE A 210 -18.48 26.86 -3.20
C PHE A 210 -17.20 27.57 -3.61
N ALA A 211 -16.50 27.08 -4.65
CA ALA A 211 -15.29 27.72 -5.15
C ALA A 211 -15.56 29.18 -5.56
N LYS A 212 -16.64 29.41 -6.31
CA LYS A 212 -17.02 30.76 -6.75
C LYS A 212 -17.41 31.69 -5.59
N ALA A 213 -18.13 31.19 -4.59
CA ALA A 213 -18.48 31.97 -3.41
C ALA A 213 -17.25 32.31 -2.55
N LEU A 214 -16.27 31.41 -2.52
CA LEU A 214 -15.01 31.63 -1.81
C LEU A 214 -14.12 32.68 -2.48
N GLU A 215 -14.24 32.96 -3.79
CA GLU A 215 -13.47 34.04 -4.46
C GLU A 215 -13.54 35.37 -3.71
N THR A 216 -14.74 35.76 -3.27
CA THR A 216 -15.00 37.03 -2.56
C THR A 216 -15.05 36.89 -1.04
N ASN A 217 -14.98 35.67 -0.50
CA ASN A 217 -15.10 35.43 0.93
C ASN A 217 -13.83 35.87 1.68
N THR A 218 -14.01 36.59 2.78
CA THR A 218 -12.90 37.20 3.52
C THR A 218 -12.56 36.55 4.86
N HIS A 219 -13.36 35.56 5.28
CA HIS A 219 -13.34 35.02 6.65
C HIS A 219 -12.94 33.54 6.72
N VAL A 220 -13.30 32.74 5.71
CA VAL A 220 -12.95 31.33 5.65
C VAL A 220 -11.44 31.17 5.48
N LYS A 221 -10.83 30.42 6.41
CA LYS A 221 -9.40 30.10 6.42
C LYS A 221 -9.14 28.64 6.05
N ASN A 222 -10.08 27.75 6.36
CA ASN A 222 -9.90 26.31 6.19
C ASN A 222 -11.07 25.78 5.37
N PHE A 223 -10.77 25.19 4.21
CA PHE A 223 -11.77 24.55 3.35
C PHE A 223 -11.38 23.11 3.05
N SER A 224 -12.26 22.18 3.40
CA SER A 224 -12.04 20.74 3.29
C SER A 224 -13.21 20.10 2.54
N LEU A 225 -12.91 19.36 1.48
CA LEU A 225 -13.89 18.60 0.69
C LEU A 225 -13.35 17.21 0.34
N ALA A 226 -12.69 16.58 1.30
CA ALA A 226 -12.13 15.24 1.13
C ALA A 226 -13.24 14.19 0.96
N ALA A 227 -13.01 13.21 0.09
CA ALA A 227 -13.95 12.12 -0.17
C ALA A 227 -15.38 12.57 -0.59
N THR A 228 -15.47 13.63 -1.40
CA THR A 228 -16.74 14.20 -1.90
C THR A 228 -17.06 13.82 -3.35
N ARG A 229 -16.21 13.00 -3.99
CA ARG A 229 -16.26 12.66 -5.43
C ARG A 229 -16.02 13.86 -6.36
N SER A 230 -15.23 14.83 -5.90
CA SER A 230 -14.80 15.97 -6.72
C SER A 230 -13.94 15.52 -7.90
N ASN A 231 -14.01 16.25 -9.02
CA ASN A 231 -13.33 15.94 -10.28
C ASN A 231 -12.62 17.19 -10.85
N ASP A 232 -11.99 17.06 -12.02
CA ASP A 232 -11.20 18.15 -12.64
C ASP A 232 -11.96 19.48 -12.79
N PRO A 233 -13.25 19.52 -13.20
CA PRO A 233 -14.04 20.76 -13.18
C PRO A 233 -14.10 21.48 -11.83
N VAL A 234 -14.13 20.73 -10.72
CA VAL A 234 -14.07 21.32 -9.37
C VAL A 234 -12.67 21.84 -9.09
N ALA A 235 -11.62 21.07 -9.45
CA ALA A 235 -10.23 21.49 -9.28
C ALA A 235 -9.91 22.78 -10.05
N VAL A 236 -10.41 22.93 -11.29
CA VAL A 236 -10.27 24.16 -12.08
C VAL A 236 -10.98 25.33 -11.41
N ALA A 237 -12.21 25.14 -10.93
CA ALA A 237 -12.93 26.19 -10.22
C ALA A 237 -12.20 26.62 -8.92
N LEU A 238 -11.59 25.66 -8.22
CA LEU A 238 -10.74 25.95 -7.05
C LEU A 238 -9.45 26.68 -7.45
N ALA A 239 -8.85 26.35 -8.59
CA ALA A 239 -7.69 27.06 -9.12
C ALA A 239 -8.03 28.53 -9.42
N ASP A 240 -9.16 28.78 -10.10
CA ASP A 240 -9.65 30.13 -10.37
C ASP A 240 -9.90 30.90 -9.06
N MET A 241 -10.49 30.23 -8.06
CA MET A 241 -10.69 30.80 -6.72
C MET A 241 -9.37 31.15 -6.04
N LEU A 242 -8.35 30.28 -6.11
CA LEU A 242 -7.04 30.53 -5.50
C LEU A 242 -6.30 31.71 -6.15
N ARG A 243 -6.56 32.05 -7.41
CA ARG A 243 -5.95 33.25 -8.01
C ARG A 243 -6.51 34.55 -7.44
N VAL A 244 -7.73 34.53 -6.91
CA VAL A 244 -8.44 35.72 -6.43
C VAL A 244 -8.47 35.79 -4.91
N ASN A 245 -8.69 34.65 -4.24
CA ASN A 245 -8.86 34.61 -2.80
C ASN A 245 -7.52 34.82 -2.08
N THR A 246 -7.51 35.79 -1.16
CA THR A 246 -6.30 36.16 -0.39
C THR A 246 -6.44 35.84 1.11
N LYS A 247 -7.35 34.94 1.51
CA LYS A 247 -7.67 34.71 2.93
C LYS A 247 -7.59 33.24 3.33
N LEU A 248 -7.84 32.33 2.40
CA LEU A 248 -7.75 30.90 2.61
C LEU A 248 -6.30 30.50 2.97
N LYS A 249 -6.16 29.66 3.98
CA LYS A 249 -4.90 29.17 4.55
C LYS A 249 -4.70 27.68 4.33
N SER A 250 -5.76 26.89 4.43
CA SER A 250 -5.70 25.43 4.27
C SER A 250 -6.78 24.95 3.29
N LEU A 251 -6.37 24.17 2.29
CA LEU A 251 -7.25 23.52 1.32
C LEU A 251 -7.00 22.01 1.33
N ASN A 252 -8.04 21.22 1.59
CA ASN A 252 -7.97 19.76 1.49
C ASN A 252 -8.95 19.21 0.45
N ILE A 253 -8.39 18.55 -0.57
CA ILE A 253 -9.10 17.88 -1.66
C ILE A 253 -8.69 16.40 -1.80
N GLU A 254 -8.20 15.78 -0.72
CA GLU A 254 -7.80 14.37 -0.68
C GLU A 254 -8.94 13.41 -1.04
N SER A 255 -8.57 12.19 -1.45
CA SER A 255 -9.54 11.09 -1.64
C SER A 255 -10.64 11.41 -2.65
N ASN A 256 -10.31 12.12 -3.73
CA ASN A 256 -11.24 12.52 -4.79
C ASN A 256 -10.86 11.88 -6.15
N PHE A 257 -11.50 12.35 -7.22
CA PHE A 257 -11.38 11.84 -8.58
C PHE A 257 -10.69 12.88 -9.48
N ILE A 258 -9.73 13.64 -8.91
CA ILE A 258 -9.00 14.68 -9.62
C ILE A 258 -7.80 14.03 -10.30
N THR A 259 -7.63 14.29 -11.59
CA THR A 259 -6.52 13.78 -12.40
C THR A 259 -5.33 14.74 -12.35
N GLY A 260 -4.22 14.32 -12.96
CA GLY A 260 -3.05 15.20 -13.14
C GLY A 260 -3.39 16.53 -13.82
N VAL A 261 -4.39 16.58 -14.71
CA VAL A 261 -4.83 17.83 -15.37
C VAL A 261 -5.44 18.82 -14.38
N GLY A 262 -6.35 18.35 -13.52
CA GLY A 262 -6.96 19.19 -12.48
C GLY A 262 -5.94 19.66 -11.45
N ILE A 263 -4.98 18.80 -11.07
CA ILE A 263 -3.89 19.20 -10.16
C ILE A 263 -2.96 20.23 -10.82
N LEU A 264 -2.61 20.08 -12.10
CA LEU A 264 -1.78 21.06 -12.79
C LEU A 264 -2.45 22.44 -12.84
N ALA A 265 -3.77 22.51 -12.96
CA ALA A 265 -4.49 23.78 -12.87
C ALA A 265 -4.35 24.44 -11.48
N LEU A 266 -4.46 23.64 -10.41
CA LEU A 266 -4.22 24.12 -9.05
C LEU A 266 -2.77 24.58 -8.85
N VAL A 267 -1.80 23.79 -9.32
CA VAL A 267 -0.37 24.12 -9.24
C VAL A 267 -0.07 25.44 -9.95
N ASP A 268 -0.66 25.66 -11.13
CA ASP A 268 -0.46 26.91 -11.85
C ASP A 268 -1.06 28.13 -11.11
N ALA A 269 -2.21 27.97 -10.46
CA ALA A 269 -2.78 29.01 -9.61
C ALA A 269 -1.96 29.28 -8.34
N LEU A 270 -1.30 28.25 -7.79
CA LEU A 270 -0.50 28.39 -6.58
C LEU A 270 0.78 29.19 -6.79
N LYS A 271 1.34 29.26 -8.00
CA LYS A 271 2.56 30.05 -8.28
C LYS A 271 2.42 31.51 -7.83
N ASP A 272 1.25 32.09 -8.06
CA ASP A 272 0.96 33.50 -7.75
C ASP A 272 0.24 33.67 -6.40
N ASN A 273 -0.24 32.59 -5.77
CA ASN A 273 -0.98 32.69 -4.51
C ASN A 273 -0.03 32.88 -3.32
N GLU A 274 -0.16 34.02 -2.65
CA GLU A 274 0.70 34.37 -1.51
C GLU A 274 0.09 34.02 -0.13
N THR A 275 -1.09 33.41 -0.09
CA THR A 275 -1.89 33.33 1.15
C THR A 275 -2.08 31.92 1.67
N LEU A 276 -2.17 30.93 0.78
CA LEU A 276 -2.36 29.52 1.14
C LEU A 276 -1.06 28.95 1.71
N THR A 277 -1.18 28.31 2.87
CA THR A 277 -0.03 27.74 3.61
C THR A 277 -0.04 26.22 3.60
N GLU A 278 -1.22 25.60 3.43
CA GLU A 278 -1.38 24.16 3.41
C GLU A 278 -2.29 23.75 2.25
N ILE A 279 -1.83 22.78 1.46
CA ILE A 279 -2.67 22.11 0.48
C ILE A 279 -2.48 20.59 0.59
N LYS A 280 -3.59 19.86 0.56
CA LYS A 280 -3.62 18.39 0.63
C LYS A 280 -4.37 17.84 -0.57
N ILE A 281 -3.66 17.06 -1.39
CA ILE A 281 -4.15 16.53 -2.67
C ILE A 281 -3.98 15.01 -2.80
N ASP A 282 -3.55 14.32 -1.74
CA ASP A 282 -3.20 12.91 -1.79
C ASP A 282 -4.42 11.97 -2.00
N ASN A 283 -4.12 10.68 -2.25
CA ASN A 283 -5.09 9.61 -2.40
C ASN A 283 -6.15 9.86 -3.50
N GLN A 284 -5.77 10.51 -4.59
CA GLN A 284 -6.67 10.60 -5.75
C GLN A 284 -6.91 9.22 -6.36
N ARG A 285 -8.04 9.05 -7.05
CA ARG A 285 -8.39 7.78 -7.72
C ARG A 285 -7.31 7.27 -8.67
N GLN A 286 -6.58 8.17 -9.31
CA GLN A 286 -5.50 7.84 -10.24
C GLN A 286 -4.21 8.52 -9.79
N GLN A 287 -3.08 7.88 -10.07
CA GLN A 287 -1.78 8.52 -9.89
C GLN A 287 -1.67 9.72 -10.83
N LEU A 288 -1.09 10.82 -10.33
CA LEU A 288 -0.98 12.08 -11.09
C LEU A 288 -0.02 12.00 -12.27
N GLY A 289 0.96 11.09 -12.19
CA GLY A 289 1.98 10.85 -13.21
C GLY A 289 3.21 11.75 -13.07
N THR A 290 4.32 11.33 -13.66
CA THR A 290 5.64 11.98 -13.52
C THR A 290 5.65 13.45 -13.92
N VAL A 291 4.92 13.82 -14.98
CA VAL A 291 4.88 15.21 -15.47
C VAL A 291 4.26 16.14 -14.42
N ALA A 292 3.16 15.71 -13.80
CA ALA A 292 2.50 16.47 -12.74
C ALA A 292 3.41 16.60 -11.52
N GLU A 293 4.10 15.53 -11.11
CA GLU A 293 5.03 15.56 -9.97
C GLU A 293 6.18 16.53 -10.16
N VAL A 294 6.77 16.56 -11.36
CA VAL A 294 7.86 17.49 -11.70
C VAL A 294 7.39 18.95 -11.63
N GLU A 295 6.19 19.24 -12.14
CA GLU A 295 5.64 20.59 -12.10
C GLU A 295 5.24 21.02 -10.68
N ILE A 296 4.69 20.11 -9.87
CA ILE A 296 4.44 20.35 -8.45
C ILE A 296 5.75 20.75 -7.75
N ALA A 297 6.82 19.98 -7.93
CA ALA A 297 8.11 20.27 -7.30
C ALA A 297 8.66 21.62 -7.75
N LYS A 298 8.52 21.97 -9.04
CA LYS A 298 8.93 23.27 -9.57
C LYS A 298 8.14 24.43 -8.95
N MET A 299 6.81 24.30 -8.86
CA MET A 299 5.98 25.33 -8.24
C MET A 299 6.34 25.53 -6.77
N LEU A 300 6.62 24.46 -6.02
CA LEU A 300 7.02 24.56 -4.61
C LEU A 300 8.37 25.27 -4.43
N GLU A 301 9.28 25.17 -5.41
CA GLU A 301 10.55 25.92 -5.38
C GLU A 301 10.37 27.42 -5.63
N GLU A 302 9.37 27.78 -6.44
CA GLU A 302 9.02 29.16 -6.80
C GLU A 302 8.15 29.83 -5.72
N ASN A 303 7.23 29.10 -5.09
CA ASN A 303 6.34 29.59 -4.05
C ASN A 303 6.95 29.41 -2.64
N SER A 304 7.11 30.52 -1.92
CA SER A 304 7.68 30.53 -0.55
C SER A 304 6.67 30.48 0.59
N LYS A 305 5.37 30.44 0.28
CA LYS A 305 4.26 30.57 1.25
C LYS A 305 3.66 29.23 1.64
N ILE A 306 3.76 28.22 0.78
CA ILE A 306 3.31 26.86 1.11
C ILE A 306 4.29 26.24 2.11
N LEU A 307 3.77 25.89 3.28
CA LEU A 307 4.50 25.28 4.39
C LEU A 307 4.22 23.77 4.50
N LYS A 308 3.08 23.32 4.00
CA LYS A 308 2.64 21.91 4.03
C LYS A 308 2.02 21.52 2.70
N PHE A 309 2.60 20.51 2.06
CA PHE A 309 2.08 19.93 0.83
C PHE A 309 1.79 18.44 1.04
N GLY A 310 0.51 18.09 1.15
CA GLY A 310 0.05 16.71 1.36
C GLY A 310 -0.08 15.97 0.04
N TYR A 311 0.99 15.29 -0.37
CA TYR A 311 1.01 14.38 -1.52
C TYR A 311 2.17 13.39 -1.40
N HIS A 312 1.91 12.12 -1.65
CA HIS A 312 2.94 11.10 -1.74
C HIS A 312 3.55 11.05 -3.16
N PHE A 313 4.75 11.60 -3.32
CA PHE A 313 5.50 11.53 -4.58
C PHE A 313 6.01 10.12 -4.87
N THR A 314 5.71 9.63 -6.08
CA THR A 314 6.21 8.36 -6.58
C THR A 314 7.67 8.45 -7.00
N GLN A 315 8.10 9.57 -7.58
CA GLN A 315 9.46 9.75 -8.07
C GLN A 315 10.38 10.40 -7.02
N GLN A 316 11.55 9.82 -6.80
CA GLN A 316 12.50 10.31 -5.79
C GLN A 316 13.01 11.73 -6.07
N GLY A 317 13.21 12.10 -7.35
CA GLY A 317 13.69 13.42 -7.74
C GLY A 317 12.74 14.56 -7.32
N PRO A 318 11.49 14.59 -7.85
CA PRO A 318 10.47 15.55 -7.42
C PRO A 318 10.23 15.55 -5.91
N ARG A 319 10.22 14.37 -5.27
CA ARG A 319 10.07 14.23 -3.81
C ARG A 319 11.13 14.99 -3.03
N ALA A 320 12.40 14.79 -3.38
CA ALA A 320 13.52 15.43 -2.68
C ALA A 320 13.50 16.96 -2.87
N ARG A 321 13.20 17.42 -4.09
CA ARG A 321 13.04 18.84 -4.42
C ARG A 321 11.90 19.50 -3.63
N ALA A 322 10.72 18.87 -3.65
CA ALA A 322 9.56 19.34 -2.89
C ALA A 322 9.85 19.39 -1.39
N ALA A 323 10.48 18.35 -0.82
CA ALA A 323 10.87 18.33 0.58
C ALA A 323 11.84 19.48 0.93
N ALA A 324 12.88 19.70 0.10
CA ALA A 324 13.82 20.79 0.31
C ALA A 324 13.16 22.17 0.23
N ALA A 325 12.25 22.37 -0.73
CA ALA A 325 11.49 23.61 -0.86
C ALA A 325 10.59 23.87 0.36
N ILE A 326 9.87 22.84 0.84
CA ILE A 326 9.03 22.95 2.04
C ILE A 326 9.87 23.23 3.30
N THR A 327 11.01 22.56 3.48
CA THR A 327 11.92 22.85 4.60
C THR A 327 12.38 24.30 4.55
N LYS A 328 12.86 24.76 3.39
CA LYS A 328 13.27 26.16 3.18
C LYS A 328 12.15 27.14 3.53
N ASN A 329 10.91 26.86 3.14
CA ASN A 329 9.78 27.74 3.41
C ASN A 329 9.40 27.80 4.90
N ASN A 330 9.59 26.70 5.65
CA ASN A 330 9.37 26.67 7.09
C ASN A 330 10.47 27.40 7.88
N ASP A 331 11.66 27.58 7.31
CA ASP A 331 12.79 28.26 7.94
C ASP A 331 12.77 29.81 7.74
N LEU A 332 11.89 30.34 6.90
CA LEU A 332 11.75 31.79 6.57
C LEU A 332 10.84 32.55 7.55
#